data_AF-A0A3S0ZJX8-F1
#
_entry.id   AF-A0A3S0ZJX8-F1
#
_cell.length_a   1.000
_cell.length_b   1.000
_cell.length_c   1.000
_cell.angle_alpha   90.00
_cell.angle_beta   90.00
_cell.angle_gamma   90.00
#
_symmetry.space_group_name_H-M   'P 1'
#
loop_
_entity.id
_entity.type
_entity.pdbx_description
1 polymer ?
#
loop_
_entity_poly.entity_id
_entity_poly.type
_entity_poly.pdbx_seq_one_letter_code
_entity_poly.pdbx_strand_id
1 'polypeptide(L)'
;MYGAGGDDESEGLAGTYEIFKAEADALFKNGDYRKAIESYTTVSFHGMFQKAEALYNQGDFEMALVFYHRGNRLRPELQDFRLGIQKAQEAIQNCVGTPDRVKLNTTGDLSFFKAQEEKKARRKGAAPTQRPQTVPRRKRAAQRSAGNEKTIRQMLGELYGDRQYLEKLLRETDTNTVTGRKINNLAEEGLFYLDTRTDFWQQVKPMYARKYEARLALNRGKSVKASPHEYIMNELEKIDNMITEQNYDAALKRSQRVMILLDGYTESQLANKMTFKANLHSIQGNAYLEMEDHENAAKQHLKDLCIGEEL
;
A
#
# COMPACT_ATOMS: atom_id res chain seq x y z
N MET A 1 -2.95 4.56 -53.08
CA MET A 1 -2.86 5.66 -52.09
C MET A 1 -2.95 5.02 -50.72
N TYR A 2 -1.86 5.16 -49.96
CA TYR A 2 -1.49 4.76 -48.59
C TYR A 2 -2.66 4.49 -47.62
N GLY A 3 -2.60 3.53 -46.68
CA GLY A 3 -1.49 2.77 -46.11
C GLY A 3 -1.72 2.65 -44.60
N ALA A 4 -2.03 1.44 -44.13
CA ALA A 4 -2.40 1.12 -42.76
C ALA A 4 -1.19 1.09 -41.81
N GLY A 5 -1.38 1.58 -40.58
CA GLY A 5 -0.42 1.44 -39.48
C GLY A 5 -0.63 0.11 -38.76
N GLY A 6 0.46 -0.64 -38.61
CA GLY A 6 0.55 -1.86 -37.81
C GLY A 6 1.45 -1.63 -36.59
N ASP A 7 0.89 -1.93 -35.42
CA ASP A 7 1.44 -2.78 -34.36
C ASP A 7 2.97 -2.93 -34.29
N ASP A 8 3.61 -2.16 -33.40
CA ASP A 8 4.97 -2.42 -32.91
C ASP A 8 4.91 -3.42 -31.74
N GLU A 9 5.05 -4.71 -32.07
CA GLU A 9 5.32 -5.77 -31.11
C GLU A 9 6.74 -5.65 -30.55
N SER A 10 6.82 -5.56 -29.23
CA SER A 10 8.05 -5.59 -28.46
C SER A 10 8.67 -7.00 -28.45
N GLU A 11 9.47 -7.33 -29.46
CA GLU A 11 10.40 -8.45 -29.36
C GLU A 11 11.65 -8.03 -28.58
N GLY A 12 11.87 -8.65 -27.42
CA GLY A 12 13.05 -8.46 -26.58
C GLY A 12 14.32 -8.88 -27.31
N LEU A 13 15.06 -7.90 -27.82
CA LEU A 13 16.34 -8.09 -28.49
C LEU A 13 17.44 -8.43 -27.49
N ALA A 14 17.72 -9.73 -27.30
CA ALA A 14 18.96 -10.20 -26.66
C ALA A 14 20.23 -9.74 -27.43
N GLY A 15 20.09 -9.23 -28.65
CA GLY A 15 21.19 -8.74 -29.49
C GLY A 15 21.54 -7.25 -29.33
N THR A 16 20.69 -6.41 -28.72
CA THR A 16 20.93 -4.95 -28.69
C THR A 16 22.20 -4.59 -27.92
N TYR A 17 22.45 -5.21 -26.77
CA TYR A 17 23.65 -4.94 -25.97
C TYR A 17 24.94 -5.27 -26.74
N GLU A 18 24.98 -6.42 -27.40
CA GLU A 18 26.15 -6.89 -28.15
C GLU A 18 26.38 -6.05 -29.41
N ILE A 19 25.30 -5.62 -30.07
CA ILE A 19 25.33 -4.72 -31.22
C ILE A 19 25.89 -3.34 -30.83
N PHE A 20 25.34 -2.70 -29.80
CA PHE A 20 25.78 -1.37 -29.38
C PHE A 20 27.20 -1.38 -28.80
N LYS A 21 27.61 -2.50 -28.17
CA LYS A 21 29.00 -2.69 -27.72
C LYS A 21 29.95 -2.85 -28.90
N ALA A 22 29.59 -3.67 -29.90
CA ALA A 22 30.39 -3.85 -31.10
C ALA A 22 30.50 -2.56 -31.92
N GLU A 23 29.42 -1.77 -31.98
CA GLU A 23 29.39 -0.45 -32.60
C GLU A 23 30.32 0.54 -31.86
N ALA A 24 30.28 0.57 -30.53
CA ALA A 24 31.17 1.40 -29.73
C ALA A 24 32.65 1.00 -29.91
N ASP A 25 32.96 -0.29 -29.95
CA ASP A 25 34.31 -0.82 -30.19
C ASP A 25 34.81 -0.47 -31.61
N ALA A 26 33.93 -0.46 -32.61
CA ALA A 26 34.26 -0.08 -33.99
C ALA A 26 34.51 1.44 -34.12
N LEU A 27 33.67 2.27 -33.51
CA LEU A 27 33.84 3.73 -33.48
C LEU A 27 35.12 4.15 -32.74
N PHE A 28 35.48 3.43 -31.68
CA PHE A 28 36.73 3.63 -30.96
C PHE A 28 37.96 3.35 -31.84
N LYS A 29 37.92 2.27 -32.64
CA LYS A 29 38.99 1.94 -33.60
C LYS A 29 39.09 2.93 -34.75
N ASN A 30 37.98 3.52 -35.17
CA ASN A 30 37.93 4.54 -36.22
C ASN A 30 38.34 5.94 -35.74
N GLY A 31 38.64 6.14 -34.44
CA GLY A 31 39.06 7.43 -33.88
C GLY A 31 37.91 8.38 -33.56
N ASP A 32 36.66 7.96 -33.72
CA ASP A 32 35.45 8.73 -33.40
C ASP A 32 35.09 8.59 -31.92
N TYR A 33 35.97 9.08 -31.04
CA TYR A 33 35.87 8.89 -29.59
C TYR A 33 34.58 9.46 -28.99
N ARG A 34 34.05 10.56 -29.54
CA ARG A 34 32.84 11.21 -29.03
C ARG A 34 31.61 10.31 -29.18
N LYS A 35 31.45 9.70 -30.36
CA LYS A 35 30.36 8.75 -30.64
C LYS A 35 30.56 7.43 -29.90
N ALA A 36 31.82 6.95 -29.82
CA ALA A 36 32.15 5.75 -29.05
C ALA A 36 31.75 5.90 -27.57
N ILE A 37 32.05 7.04 -26.94
CA ILE A 37 31.66 7.33 -25.55
C ILE A 37 30.13 7.31 -25.38
N GLU A 38 29.40 7.91 -26.32
CA GLU A 38 27.93 7.93 -26.30
C GLU A 38 27.33 6.52 -26.42
N SER A 39 27.85 5.69 -27.34
CA SER A 39 27.43 4.30 -27.49
C SER A 39 27.79 3.44 -26.26
N TYR A 40 29.00 3.57 -25.69
CA TYR A 40 29.37 2.88 -24.44
C TYR A 40 28.51 3.30 -23.25
N THR A 41 28.19 4.59 -23.15
CA THR A 41 27.31 5.11 -22.11
C THR A 41 25.90 4.53 -22.28
N THR A 42 25.45 4.38 -23.52
CA THR A 42 24.17 3.76 -23.88
C THR A 42 24.07 2.31 -23.46
N VAL A 43 25.10 1.54 -23.75
CA VAL A 43 25.27 0.15 -23.28
C VAL A 43 25.23 0.08 -21.74
N SER A 44 25.92 1.01 -21.07
CA SER A 44 26.03 1.04 -19.61
C SER A 44 24.70 1.33 -18.91
N PHE A 45 23.95 2.35 -19.35
CA PHE A 45 22.68 2.68 -18.72
C PHE A 45 21.58 1.67 -19.05
N HIS A 46 21.55 1.14 -20.28
CA HIS A 46 20.53 0.18 -20.67
C HIS A 46 20.64 -1.12 -19.86
N GLY A 47 21.87 -1.62 -19.65
CA GLY A 47 22.11 -2.76 -18.76
C GLY A 47 21.75 -2.46 -17.30
N MET A 48 21.98 -1.23 -16.83
CA MET A 48 21.60 -0.81 -15.48
C MET A 48 20.08 -0.74 -15.30
N PHE A 49 19.36 -0.28 -16.34
CA PHE A 49 17.90 -0.26 -16.39
C PHE A 49 17.31 -1.67 -16.39
N GLN A 50 17.77 -2.55 -17.29
CA GLN A 50 17.31 -3.94 -17.33
C GLN A 50 17.56 -4.68 -16.01
N LYS A 51 18.71 -4.41 -15.37
CA LYS A 51 19.01 -4.95 -14.04
C LYS A 51 18.05 -4.43 -12.96
N ALA A 52 17.71 -3.15 -13.00
CA ALA A 52 16.75 -2.55 -12.07
C ALA A 52 15.35 -3.15 -12.27
N GLU A 53 14.89 -3.30 -13.52
CA GLU A 53 13.62 -3.96 -13.85
C GLU A 53 13.58 -5.42 -13.38
N ALA A 54 14.67 -6.18 -13.57
CA ALA A 54 14.75 -7.56 -13.09
C ALA A 54 14.63 -7.64 -11.55
N LEU A 55 15.32 -6.74 -10.83
CA LEU A 55 15.25 -6.66 -9.37
C LEU A 55 13.86 -6.23 -8.88
N TYR A 56 13.23 -5.28 -9.59
CA TYR A 56 11.86 -4.84 -9.31
C TYR A 56 10.87 -6.00 -9.46
N ASN A 57 10.95 -6.74 -10.56
CA ASN A 57 10.11 -7.92 -10.79
C ASN A 57 10.39 -9.07 -9.80
N GLN A 58 11.62 -9.15 -9.27
CA GLN A 58 11.97 -10.08 -8.20
C GLN A 58 11.39 -9.66 -6.83
N GLY A 59 10.96 -8.40 -6.69
CA GLY A 59 10.41 -7.84 -5.45
C GLY A 59 11.45 -7.22 -4.51
N ASP A 60 12.70 -7.06 -4.95
CA ASP A 60 13.78 -6.40 -4.20
C ASP A 60 13.77 -4.90 -4.54
N PHE A 61 12.76 -4.20 -4.01
CA PHE A 61 12.47 -2.82 -4.39
C PHE A 61 13.55 -1.84 -3.93
N GLU A 62 14.21 -2.08 -2.78
CA GLU A 62 15.28 -1.21 -2.32
C GLU A 62 16.48 -1.26 -3.26
N MET A 63 16.89 -2.47 -3.67
CA MET A 63 18.00 -2.63 -4.60
C MET A 63 17.66 -2.10 -5.99
N ALA A 64 16.43 -2.34 -6.47
CA ALA A 64 15.95 -1.78 -7.74
C ALA A 64 16.00 -0.24 -7.73
N LEU A 65 15.51 0.40 -6.66
CA LEU A 65 15.53 1.86 -6.49
C LEU A 65 16.95 2.44 -6.54
N VAL A 66 17.92 1.76 -5.91
CA VAL A 66 19.33 2.16 -5.96
C VAL A 66 19.87 2.16 -7.39
N PHE A 67 19.55 1.12 -8.18
CA PHE A 67 19.98 1.06 -9.58
C PHE A 67 19.27 2.09 -10.46
N TYR A 68 17.97 2.36 -10.25
CA TYR A 68 17.30 3.44 -10.97
C TYR A 68 17.90 4.82 -10.65
N HIS A 69 18.24 5.11 -9.39
CA HIS A 69 18.91 6.37 -9.03
C HIS A 69 20.32 6.49 -9.62
N ARG A 70 21.08 5.40 -9.67
CA ARG A 70 22.40 5.38 -10.32
C ARG A 70 22.28 5.66 -11.82
N GLY A 71 21.30 5.04 -12.50
CA GLY A 71 21.01 5.31 -13.91
C GLY A 71 20.56 6.75 -14.16
N ASN A 72 19.67 7.27 -13.30
CA ASN A 72 19.19 8.65 -13.39
C ASN A 72 20.29 9.70 -13.17
N ARG A 73 21.31 9.39 -12.36
CA ARG A 73 22.49 10.27 -12.21
C ARG A 73 23.38 10.29 -13.45
N LEU A 74 23.40 9.20 -14.22
CA LEU A 74 24.16 9.13 -15.47
C LEU A 74 23.41 9.82 -16.61
N ARG A 75 22.08 9.71 -16.66
CA ARG A 75 21.22 10.29 -17.70
C ARG A 75 19.88 10.77 -17.12
N PRO A 76 19.83 11.98 -16.53
CA PRO A 76 18.60 12.51 -15.95
C PRO A 76 17.52 12.86 -17.00
N GLU A 77 17.91 12.98 -18.28
CA GLU A 77 16.99 13.28 -19.38
C GLU A 77 16.04 12.11 -19.67
N LEU A 78 16.49 10.87 -19.45
CA LEU A 78 15.72 9.67 -19.75
C LEU A 78 14.55 9.52 -18.77
N GLN A 79 13.32 9.51 -19.28
CA GLN A 79 12.12 9.40 -18.44
C GLN A 79 11.97 8.01 -17.80
N ASP A 80 12.51 6.96 -18.41
CA ASP A 80 12.37 5.58 -17.94
C ASP A 80 12.90 5.38 -16.53
N PHE A 81 14.06 5.99 -16.20
CA PHE A 81 14.63 5.92 -14.86
C PHE A 81 13.77 6.68 -13.83
N ARG A 82 13.19 7.81 -14.22
CA ARG A 82 12.28 8.58 -13.32
C ARG A 82 11.01 7.80 -13.03
N LEU A 83 10.43 7.18 -14.05
CA LEU A 83 9.27 6.31 -13.89
C LEU A 83 9.60 5.10 -13.01
N GLY A 84 10.77 4.47 -13.21
CA GLY A 84 11.25 3.38 -12.37
C GLY A 84 11.45 3.78 -10.90
N ILE A 85 11.98 4.99 -10.65
CA ILE A 85 12.09 5.55 -9.29
C ILE A 85 10.72 5.69 -8.64
N GLN A 86 9.74 6.29 -9.33
CA GLN A 86 8.39 6.45 -8.79
C GLN A 86 7.73 5.09 -8.49
N LYS A 87 7.78 4.16 -9.44
CA LYS A 87 7.26 2.79 -9.27
C LYS A 87 7.88 2.10 -8.07
N ALA A 88 9.21 2.15 -7.92
CA ALA A 88 9.91 1.52 -6.80
C ALA A 88 9.60 2.20 -5.46
N GLN A 89 9.49 3.53 -5.42
CA GLN A 89 9.10 4.28 -4.22
C GLN A 89 7.67 3.95 -3.79
N GLU A 90 6.72 3.93 -4.73
CA GLU A 90 5.34 3.54 -4.46
C GLU A 90 5.25 2.08 -4.00
N ALA A 91 6.00 1.16 -4.63
CA ALA A 91 6.06 -0.23 -4.21
C ALA A 91 6.57 -0.37 -2.76
N ILE A 92 7.64 0.33 -2.40
CA ILE A 92 8.17 0.37 -1.02
C ILE A 92 7.12 0.92 -0.06
N GLN A 93 6.50 2.06 -0.38
CA GLN A 93 5.51 2.70 0.48
C GLN A 93 4.28 1.79 0.68
N ASN A 94 3.86 1.10 -0.37
CA ASN A 94 2.78 0.11 -0.32
C ASN A 94 3.15 -1.11 0.53
N CYS A 95 4.42 -1.55 0.50
CA CYS A 95 4.92 -2.65 1.32
C CYS A 95 5.07 -2.28 2.80
N VAL A 96 5.57 -1.07 3.09
CA VAL A 96 5.82 -0.59 4.47
C VAL A 96 4.53 -0.15 5.16
N GLY A 97 3.61 0.50 4.44
CA GLY A 97 2.39 1.06 5.00
C GLY A 97 2.62 2.30 5.88
N THR A 98 1.59 2.76 6.58
CA THR A 98 1.65 3.95 7.44
C THR A 98 2.41 3.66 8.75
N PRO A 99 3.45 4.46 9.10
CA PRO A 99 4.28 4.22 10.29
C PRO A 99 3.53 4.30 11.62
N ASP A 100 2.42 5.03 11.70
CA ASP A 100 1.53 5.11 12.89
C ASP A 100 0.97 3.77 13.38
N ARG A 101 1.04 2.74 12.53
CA ARG A 101 0.50 1.42 12.82
C ARG A 101 1.53 0.48 13.43
N VAL A 102 2.82 0.78 13.31
CA VAL A 102 3.91 -0.04 13.86
C VAL A 102 4.20 0.42 15.28
N LYS A 103 3.37 -0.03 16.23
CA LYS A 103 3.73 0.05 17.65
C LYS A 103 4.81 -0.99 17.92
N LEU A 104 6.08 -0.56 17.90
CA LEU A 104 7.21 -1.37 18.32
C LEU A 104 6.98 -1.77 19.77
N ASN A 105 6.67 -3.04 20.01
CA ASN A 105 6.62 -3.62 21.34
C ASN A 105 7.98 -4.26 21.65
N THR A 106 8.42 -4.17 22.90
CA THR A 106 9.67 -4.80 23.36
C THR A 106 9.59 -6.33 23.40
N THR A 107 8.42 -6.89 23.08
CA THR A 107 8.14 -8.32 22.90
C THR A 107 8.37 -8.78 21.45
N GLY A 108 9.40 -8.24 20.79
CA GLY A 108 9.87 -8.74 19.50
C GLY A 108 10.47 -10.14 19.63
N ASP A 109 10.44 -10.90 18.54
CA ASP A 109 11.04 -12.24 18.50
C ASP A 109 12.58 -12.15 18.60
N LEU A 110 13.10 -12.36 19.81
CA LEU A 110 14.54 -12.40 20.12
C LEU A 110 15.22 -13.68 19.59
N SER A 111 14.52 -14.53 18.82
CA SER A 111 15.08 -15.73 18.20
C SER A 111 16.34 -15.44 17.37
N PHE A 112 16.42 -14.26 16.73
CA PHE A 112 17.60 -13.82 15.99
C PHE A 112 18.84 -13.66 16.89
N PHE A 113 18.68 -13.10 18.08
CA PHE A 113 19.76 -12.96 19.07
C PHE A 113 20.14 -14.31 19.68
N LYS A 114 19.16 -15.17 19.98
CA LYS A 114 19.39 -16.55 20.45
C LYS A 114 20.18 -17.38 19.43
N ALA A 115 19.85 -17.28 18.14
CA ALA A 115 20.56 -18.00 17.08
C ALA A 115 22.03 -17.53 16.93
N GLN A 116 22.30 -16.26 17.22
CA GLN A 116 23.66 -15.70 17.23
C GLN A 116 24.45 -16.15 18.47
N GLU A 117 23.78 -16.32 19.60
CA GLU A 117 24.35 -16.84 20.86
C GLU A 117 24.68 -18.35 20.76
N GLU A 118 23.78 -19.15 20.18
CA GLU A 118 24.02 -20.58 19.87
C GLU A 118 25.17 -20.79 18.88
N LYS A 119 25.30 -19.93 17.86
CA LYS A 119 26.44 -19.95 16.93
C LYS A 119 27.76 -19.55 17.59
N LYS A 120 27.74 -18.71 18.64
CA LYS A 120 28.95 -18.39 19.43
C LYS A 120 29.35 -19.54 20.35
N ALA A 121 28.38 -20.24 20.94
CA ALA A 121 28.62 -21.41 21.79
C ALA A 121 29.20 -22.61 20.99
N ARG A 122 28.73 -22.82 19.75
CA ARG A 122 29.23 -23.89 18.86
C ARG A 122 30.64 -23.67 18.27
N ARG A 123 31.26 -22.50 18.46
CA ARG A 123 32.61 -22.20 17.94
C ARG A 123 33.76 -22.65 18.85
N LYS A 124 33.46 -23.25 20.02
CA LYS A 124 34.44 -23.98 20.83
C LYS A 124 34.34 -25.48 20.54
N GLY A 125 34.97 -25.90 19.44
CA GLY A 125 35.24 -27.31 19.15
C GLY A 125 34.48 -27.86 17.93
N ALA A 126 35.09 -27.75 16.75
CA ALA A 126 35.11 -28.78 15.69
C ALA A 126 35.85 -28.25 14.45
N ALA A 127 36.68 -29.12 13.88
CA ALA A 127 37.57 -28.92 12.73
C ALA A 127 36.80 -28.85 11.38
N PRO A 128 37.47 -28.52 10.25
CA PRO A 128 36.82 -27.96 9.06
C PRO A 128 36.18 -29.05 8.19
N THR A 129 35.01 -28.77 7.61
CA THR A 129 34.42 -29.62 6.57
C THR A 129 33.93 -28.82 5.36
N GLN A 130 34.07 -29.48 4.22
CA GLN A 130 34.15 -29.01 2.85
C GLN A 130 32.90 -28.28 2.32
N ARG A 131 33.14 -27.47 1.28
CA ARG A 131 32.13 -26.85 0.41
C ARG A 131 31.26 -27.92 -0.28
N PRO A 132 29.94 -27.73 -0.38
CA PRO A 132 29.16 -28.37 -1.43
C PRO A 132 29.06 -27.44 -2.64
N GLN A 133 29.60 -27.90 -3.76
CA GLN A 133 29.19 -27.48 -5.08
C GLN A 133 27.79 -28.03 -5.40
N THR A 134 27.17 -27.42 -6.41
CA THR A 134 25.96 -27.84 -7.16
C THR A 134 24.63 -27.31 -6.64
N VAL A 135 24.12 -26.30 -7.36
CA VAL A 135 22.73 -25.86 -7.39
C VAL A 135 21.89 -26.94 -8.10
N PRO A 136 20.86 -27.53 -7.47
CA PRO A 136 19.93 -28.37 -8.19
C PRO A 136 18.96 -27.50 -8.99
N ARG A 137 19.07 -27.61 -10.31
CA ARG A 137 18.12 -27.11 -11.31
C ARG A 137 16.76 -27.78 -11.08
N ARG A 138 15.87 -27.08 -10.38
CA ARG A 138 14.52 -27.57 -10.07
C ARG A 138 13.64 -27.48 -11.32
N LYS A 139 13.42 -28.62 -11.99
CA LYS A 139 12.38 -28.79 -13.01
C LYS A 139 11.03 -28.45 -12.37
N ARG A 140 10.40 -27.34 -12.77
CA ARG A 140 9.01 -27.03 -12.45
C ARG A 140 8.12 -27.87 -13.36
N ALA A 141 7.72 -29.03 -12.89
CA ALA A 141 6.58 -29.75 -13.43
C ALA A 141 5.75 -30.28 -12.26
N ALA A 142 4.46 -29.94 -12.30
CA ALA A 142 3.34 -30.62 -11.63
C ALA A 142 3.41 -30.80 -10.11
N GLN A 143 2.94 -29.79 -9.38
CA GLN A 143 2.14 -29.96 -8.15
C GLN A 143 1.44 -28.61 -7.85
N ARG A 144 0.36 -28.28 -8.58
CA ARG A 144 -0.55 -27.19 -8.20
C ARG A 144 -1.34 -27.69 -6.99
N SER A 145 -0.97 -27.25 -5.79
CA SER A 145 -1.68 -27.57 -4.55
C SER A 145 -3.01 -26.82 -4.48
N ALA A 146 -4.01 -27.42 -3.82
CA ALA A 146 -5.37 -26.86 -3.65
C ALA A 146 -5.43 -25.45 -3.02
N GLY A 147 -4.33 -24.95 -2.46
CA GLY A 147 -4.19 -23.55 -2.01
C GLY A 147 -4.14 -22.53 -3.15
N ASN A 148 -3.65 -22.95 -4.33
CA ASN A 148 -3.62 -22.08 -5.51
C ASN A 148 -5.02 -21.90 -6.10
N GLU A 149 -5.92 -22.88 -5.99
CA GLU A 149 -7.24 -22.82 -6.62
C GLU A 149 -8.16 -21.77 -5.98
N LYS A 150 -8.15 -21.65 -4.64
CA LYS A 150 -8.84 -20.56 -3.94
C LYS A 150 -8.28 -19.18 -4.31
N THR A 151 -6.96 -19.12 -4.50
CA THR A 151 -6.26 -17.89 -4.90
C THR A 151 -6.64 -17.51 -6.32
N ILE A 152 -6.60 -18.45 -7.27
CA ILE A 152 -7.03 -18.30 -8.66
C ILE A 152 -8.49 -17.86 -8.72
N ARG A 153 -9.39 -18.50 -7.96
CA ARG A 153 -10.81 -18.10 -7.87
C ARG A 153 -10.98 -16.66 -7.37
N GLN A 154 -10.22 -16.25 -6.38
CA GLN A 154 -10.26 -14.88 -5.86
C GLN A 154 -9.61 -13.87 -6.83
N MET A 155 -8.66 -14.28 -7.65
CA MET A 155 -8.00 -13.41 -8.64
C MET A 155 -8.86 -13.20 -9.89
N LEU A 156 -9.47 -14.27 -10.39
CA LEU A 156 -10.28 -14.26 -11.60
C LEU A 156 -11.71 -13.78 -11.35
N GLY A 157 -12.25 -13.94 -10.14
CA GLY A 157 -13.61 -13.52 -9.83
C GLY A 157 -14.63 -14.24 -10.72
N GLU A 158 -15.37 -13.48 -11.53
CA GLU A 158 -16.38 -13.99 -12.48
C GLU A 158 -15.75 -14.84 -13.59
N LEU A 159 -14.54 -14.50 -14.05
CA LEU A 159 -13.81 -15.24 -15.09
C LEU A 159 -13.34 -16.63 -14.62
N TYR A 160 -13.50 -16.97 -13.33
CA TYR A 160 -13.18 -18.30 -12.83
C TYR A 160 -14.11 -19.36 -13.43
N GLY A 161 -15.38 -19.01 -13.71
CA GLY A 161 -16.31 -19.91 -14.38
C GLY A 161 -15.85 -20.29 -15.78
N ASP A 162 -15.36 -19.31 -16.53
CA ASP A 162 -14.83 -19.50 -17.88
C ASP A 162 -13.59 -20.39 -17.88
N ARG A 163 -12.71 -20.23 -16.88
CA ARG A 163 -11.57 -21.12 -16.69
C ARG A 163 -12.00 -22.58 -16.53
N GLN A 164 -12.98 -22.84 -15.67
CA GLN A 164 -13.48 -24.21 -15.44
C GLN A 164 -14.16 -24.78 -16.69
N TYR A 165 -14.87 -23.95 -17.44
CA TYR A 165 -15.47 -24.34 -18.70
C TYR A 165 -14.41 -24.73 -19.73
N LEU A 166 -13.35 -23.95 -19.89
CA LEU A 166 -12.25 -24.25 -20.83
C LEU A 166 -11.47 -25.52 -20.41
N GLU A 167 -11.21 -25.72 -19.11
CA GLU A 167 -10.59 -26.96 -18.61
C GLU A 167 -11.48 -28.19 -18.86
N LYS A 168 -12.79 -28.04 -18.74
CA LYS A 168 -13.76 -29.10 -19.04
C LYS A 168 -13.87 -29.36 -20.54
N LEU A 169 -13.89 -28.31 -21.34
CA LEU A 169 -13.94 -28.37 -22.81
C LEU A 169 -12.74 -29.13 -23.37
N LEU A 170 -11.53 -28.86 -22.87
CA LEU A 170 -10.32 -29.61 -23.25
C LEU A 170 -10.41 -31.11 -22.94
N ARG A 171 -11.19 -31.49 -21.92
CA ARG A 171 -11.35 -32.88 -21.50
C ARG A 171 -12.41 -33.63 -22.31
N GLU A 172 -13.38 -32.91 -22.85
CA GLU A 172 -14.53 -33.46 -23.59
C GLU A 172 -14.34 -33.42 -25.12
N THR A 173 -13.37 -32.64 -25.63
CA THR A 173 -13.18 -32.45 -27.07
C THR A 173 -12.24 -33.50 -27.69
N ASP A 174 -12.73 -34.21 -28.71
CA ASP A 174 -11.96 -35.23 -29.43
C ASP A 174 -10.76 -34.64 -30.20
N THR A 175 -9.55 -35.05 -29.81
CA THR A 175 -8.28 -34.61 -30.42
C THR A 175 -8.02 -35.19 -31.82
N ASN A 176 -8.78 -36.19 -32.24
CA ASN A 176 -8.57 -36.88 -33.51
C ASN A 176 -9.15 -36.14 -34.73
N THR A 177 -10.04 -35.17 -34.52
CA THR A 177 -10.58 -34.36 -35.62
C THR A 177 -9.78 -33.07 -35.82
N VAL A 178 -9.68 -32.58 -37.06
CA VAL A 178 -9.00 -31.31 -37.37
C VAL A 178 -9.69 -30.15 -36.65
N THR A 179 -11.02 -30.20 -36.53
CA THR A 179 -11.82 -29.20 -35.81
C THR A 179 -11.58 -29.28 -34.30
N GLY A 180 -11.53 -30.48 -33.72
CA GLY A 180 -11.25 -30.65 -32.29
C GLY A 180 -9.86 -30.16 -31.89
N ARG A 181 -8.84 -30.34 -32.75
CA ARG A 181 -7.50 -29.75 -32.53
C ARG A 181 -7.52 -28.23 -32.51
N LYS A 182 -8.28 -27.58 -33.40
CA LYS A 182 -8.43 -26.12 -33.39
C LYS A 182 -9.15 -25.61 -32.14
N ILE A 183 -10.20 -26.30 -31.70
CA ILE A 183 -10.95 -25.97 -30.48
C ILE A 183 -10.04 -26.11 -29.26
N ASN A 184 -9.25 -27.19 -29.19
CA ASN A 184 -8.30 -27.40 -28.10
C ASN A 184 -7.20 -26.32 -28.07
N ASN A 185 -6.64 -25.94 -29.22
CA ASN A 185 -5.66 -24.85 -29.26
C ASN A 185 -6.24 -23.52 -28.76
N LEU A 186 -7.46 -23.15 -29.19
CA LEU A 186 -8.11 -21.93 -28.72
C LEU A 186 -8.44 -21.99 -27.23
N ALA A 187 -8.82 -23.16 -26.71
CA ALA A 187 -9.07 -23.34 -25.29
C ALA A 187 -7.77 -23.28 -24.45
N GLU A 188 -6.66 -23.79 -24.97
CA GLU A 188 -5.33 -23.66 -24.35
C GLU A 188 -4.84 -22.20 -24.34
N GLU A 189 -5.01 -21.46 -25.43
CA GLU A 189 -4.71 -20.03 -25.51
C GLU A 189 -5.57 -19.22 -24.52
N GLY A 190 -6.87 -19.53 -24.44
CA GLY A 190 -7.77 -18.93 -23.47
C GLY A 190 -7.34 -19.20 -22.02
N LEU A 191 -6.94 -20.43 -21.71
CA LEU A 191 -6.41 -20.78 -20.38
C LEU A 191 -5.08 -20.09 -20.07
N PHE A 192 -4.20 -19.97 -21.06
CA PHE A 192 -2.94 -19.26 -20.91
C PHE A 192 -3.17 -17.79 -20.58
N TYR A 193 -4.07 -17.12 -21.32
CA TYR A 193 -4.46 -15.73 -21.06
C TYR A 193 -4.98 -15.55 -19.62
N LEU A 194 -5.83 -16.47 -19.15
CA LEU A 194 -6.37 -16.44 -17.78
C LEU A 194 -5.29 -16.67 -16.72
N ASP A 195 -4.32 -17.55 -16.96
CA ASP A 195 -3.17 -17.76 -16.08
C ASP A 195 -2.24 -16.52 -16.04
N THR A 196 -1.88 -15.93 -17.18
CA THR A 196 -1.06 -14.70 -17.23
C THR A 196 -1.76 -13.53 -16.53
N ARG A 197 -3.06 -13.38 -16.74
CA ARG A 197 -3.87 -12.36 -16.06
C ARG A 197 -3.89 -12.60 -14.55
N THR A 198 -3.99 -13.85 -14.10
CA THR A 198 -3.93 -14.20 -12.68
C THR A 198 -2.60 -13.80 -12.06
N ASP A 199 -1.48 -14.07 -12.74
CA ASP A 199 -0.15 -13.71 -12.28
C ASP A 199 0.06 -12.19 -12.23
N PHE A 200 -0.42 -11.46 -13.26
CA PHE A 200 -0.41 -9.99 -13.27
C PHE A 200 -1.16 -9.39 -12.07
N TRP A 201 -2.37 -9.89 -11.78
CA TRP A 201 -3.16 -9.40 -10.65
C TRP A 201 -2.54 -9.75 -9.28
N GLN A 202 -1.77 -10.85 -9.18
CA GLN A 202 -1.00 -11.16 -7.98
C GLN A 202 0.17 -10.19 -7.77
N GLN A 203 0.81 -9.73 -8.85
CA GLN A 203 1.91 -8.77 -8.80
C GLN A 203 1.41 -7.36 -8.47
N VAL A 204 0.33 -6.91 -9.12
CA VAL A 204 -0.24 -5.57 -8.90
C VAL A 204 -0.92 -5.44 -7.54
N LYS A 205 -1.59 -6.52 -7.06
CA LYS A 205 -2.25 -6.54 -5.74
C LYS A 205 -1.98 -7.87 -5.03
N PRO A 206 -0.84 -8.02 -4.36
CA PRO A 206 -0.53 -9.21 -3.61
C PRO A 206 -1.55 -9.46 -2.49
N MET A 207 -1.73 -10.74 -2.12
CA MET A 207 -2.83 -11.19 -1.25
C MET A 207 -2.89 -10.49 0.11
N TYR A 208 -1.76 -10.01 0.63
CA TYR A 208 -1.71 -9.24 1.87
C TYR A 208 -2.37 -7.86 1.74
N ALA A 209 -2.19 -7.17 0.60
CA ALA A 209 -2.83 -5.89 0.32
C ALA A 209 -4.36 -6.03 0.22
N ARG A 210 -4.85 -7.12 -0.38
CA ARG A 210 -6.30 -7.40 -0.50
C ARG A 210 -6.96 -7.75 0.82
N LYS A 211 -6.31 -8.58 1.65
CA LYS A 211 -6.80 -8.88 3.02
C LYS A 211 -6.86 -7.61 3.87
N TYR A 212 -5.98 -6.65 3.62
CA TYR A 212 -6.01 -5.35 4.28
C TYR A 212 -7.18 -4.50 3.81
N GLU A 213 -7.42 -4.35 2.51
CA GLU A 213 -8.58 -3.64 1.95
C GLU A 213 -9.91 -4.22 2.46
N ALA A 214 -10.06 -5.55 2.46
CA ALA A 214 -11.26 -6.22 2.98
C ALA A 214 -11.48 -5.95 4.48
N ARG A 215 -10.40 -5.88 5.27
CA ARG A 215 -10.47 -5.56 6.69
C ARG A 215 -10.79 -4.08 6.94
N LEU A 216 -10.28 -3.18 6.10
CA LEU A 216 -10.63 -1.76 6.13
C LEU A 216 -12.10 -1.55 5.75
N ALA A 217 -12.60 -2.24 4.72
CA ALA A 217 -14.01 -2.20 4.34
C ALA A 217 -14.92 -2.69 5.49
N LEU A 218 -14.52 -3.73 6.22
CA LEU A 218 -15.22 -4.17 7.44
C LEU A 218 -15.18 -3.16 8.59
N ASN A 219 -14.15 -2.32 8.64
CA ASN A 219 -13.97 -1.32 9.70
C ASN A 219 -14.53 0.07 9.34
N ARG A 220 -14.86 0.33 8.08
CA ARG A 220 -15.48 1.60 7.62
C ARG A 220 -16.85 1.88 8.27
N GLY A 221 -17.48 0.89 8.92
CA GLY A 221 -18.71 1.05 9.69
C GLY A 221 -18.55 0.92 11.21
N LYS A 222 -17.33 0.68 11.72
CA LYS A 222 -17.09 0.65 13.16
C LYS A 222 -16.75 2.06 13.61
N SER A 223 -17.76 2.80 14.06
CA SER A 223 -17.56 4.02 14.85
C SER A 223 -16.61 3.67 16.00
N VAL A 224 -15.37 4.18 15.92
CA VAL A 224 -14.47 4.17 17.06
C VAL A 224 -15.25 4.88 18.15
N LYS A 225 -15.51 4.21 19.28
CA LYS A 225 -16.28 4.81 20.38
C LYS A 225 -15.63 6.16 20.68
N ALA A 226 -16.36 7.25 20.38
CA ALA A 226 -15.83 8.60 20.48
C ALA A 226 -15.19 8.76 21.85
N SER A 227 -13.96 9.27 21.89
CA SER A 227 -13.32 9.55 23.17
C SER A 227 -14.23 10.49 23.98
N PRO A 228 -14.26 10.43 25.32
CA PRO A 228 -15.08 11.33 26.12
C PRO A 228 -14.94 12.80 25.72
N HIS A 229 -13.71 13.22 25.39
CA HIS A 229 -13.40 14.55 24.84
C HIS A 229 -14.09 14.83 23.51
N GLU A 230 -13.96 13.92 22.53
CA GLU A 230 -14.56 14.06 21.19
C GLU A 230 -16.09 14.06 21.23
N TYR A 231 -16.68 13.27 22.13
CA TYR A 231 -18.13 13.29 22.36
C TYR A 231 -18.59 14.66 22.86
N ILE A 232 -17.89 15.25 23.83
CA ILE A 232 -18.21 16.57 24.38
C ILE A 232 -18.05 17.66 23.30
N MET A 233 -16.97 17.63 22.52
CA MET A 233 -16.77 18.58 21.42
C MET A 233 -17.91 18.54 20.40
N ASN A 234 -18.34 17.35 19.99
CA ASN A 234 -19.48 17.18 19.09
C ASN A 234 -20.81 17.64 19.71
N GLU A 235 -20.97 17.52 21.03
CA GLU A 235 -22.15 18.07 21.71
C GLU A 235 -22.13 19.59 21.79
N LEU A 236 -20.96 20.21 21.99
CA LEU A 236 -20.80 21.67 21.95
C LEU A 236 -21.08 22.23 20.54
N GLU A 237 -20.56 21.59 19.49
CA GLU A 237 -20.83 21.99 18.11
C GLU A 237 -22.33 21.96 17.77
N LYS A 238 -23.06 20.95 18.27
CA LYS A 238 -24.53 20.91 18.13
C LYS A 238 -25.21 22.05 18.86
N ILE A 239 -24.70 22.47 20.01
CA ILE A 239 -25.24 23.59 20.77
C ILE A 239 -24.99 24.90 19.99
N ASP A 240 -23.79 25.11 19.45
CA ASP A 240 -23.45 26.30 18.65
C ASP A 240 -24.32 26.40 17.39
N ASN A 241 -24.59 25.27 16.74
CA ASN A 241 -25.53 25.22 15.62
C ASN A 241 -26.96 25.62 16.05
N MET A 242 -27.43 25.15 17.21
CA MET A 242 -28.74 25.56 17.74
C MET A 242 -28.81 27.06 18.08
N ILE A 243 -27.72 27.64 18.58
CA ILE A 243 -27.60 29.08 18.84
C ILE A 243 -27.65 29.86 17.51
N THR A 244 -26.95 29.37 16.49
CA THR A 244 -26.97 29.97 15.14
C THR A 244 -28.37 29.92 14.51
N GLU A 245 -29.11 28.85 14.76
CA GLU A 245 -30.52 28.69 14.37
C GLU A 245 -31.50 29.48 15.25
N GLN A 246 -31.01 30.29 16.20
CA GLN A 246 -31.80 31.07 17.18
C GLN A 246 -32.72 30.21 18.06
N ASN A 247 -32.39 28.92 18.24
CA ASN A 247 -33.14 28.00 19.07
C ASN A 247 -32.52 27.91 20.48
N TYR A 248 -32.65 28.99 21.24
CA TYR A 248 -32.00 29.17 22.55
C TYR A 248 -32.54 28.23 23.63
N ASP A 249 -33.83 27.89 23.63
CA ASP A 249 -34.44 26.94 24.59
C ASP A 249 -33.87 25.52 24.40
N ALA A 250 -33.74 25.05 23.15
CA ALA A 250 -33.15 23.75 22.86
C ALA A 250 -31.65 23.71 23.20
N ALA A 251 -30.93 24.80 22.89
CA ALA A 251 -29.52 24.97 23.23
C ALA A 251 -29.30 24.89 24.75
N LEU A 252 -30.14 25.56 25.56
CA LEU A 252 -30.08 25.49 27.03
C LEU A 252 -30.35 24.08 27.56
N LYS A 253 -31.42 23.42 27.11
CA LYS A 253 -31.75 22.06 27.53
C LYS A 253 -30.65 21.06 27.17
N ARG A 254 -29.99 21.26 26.03
CA ARG A 254 -28.86 20.42 25.60
C ARG A 254 -27.61 20.72 26.41
N SER A 255 -27.33 21.99 26.66
CA SER A 255 -26.24 22.45 27.51
C SER A 255 -26.34 21.89 28.93
N GLN A 256 -27.51 21.97 29.58
CA GLN A 256 -27.72 21.39 30.92
C GLN A 256 -27.50 19.87 30.95
N ARG A 257 -27.84 19.14 29.88
CA ARG A 257 -27.58 17.69 29.78
C ARG A 257 -26.09 17.39 29.69
N VAL A 258 -25.34 18.17 28.92
CA VAL A 258 -23.87 18.04 28.83
C VAL A 258 -23.22 18.37 30.17
N MET A 259 -23.79 19.31 30.94
CA MET A 259 -23.30 19.68 32.27
C MET A 259 -23.38 18.49 33.25
N ILE A 260 -24.52 17.81 33.29
CA ILE A 260 -24.73 16.61 34.12
C ILE A 260 -23.76 15.48 33.72
N LEU A 261 -23.51 15.34 32.41
CA LEU A 261 -22.55 14.35 31.91
C LEU A 261 -21.12 14.69 32.35
N LEU A 262 -20.73 15.96 32.30
CA LEU A 262 -19.43 16.45 32.77
C LEU A 262 -19.23 16.18 34.26
N ASP A 263 -20.27 16.34 35.08
CA ASP A 263 -20.21 16.01 36.51
C ASP A 263 -19.90 14.53 36.75
N GLY A 264 -20.41 13.64 35.91
CA GLY A 264 -20.15 12.20 35.96
C GLY A 264 -18.74 11.77 35.52
N TYR A 265 -17.98 12.61 34.82
CA TYR A 265 -16.61 12.29 34.41
C TYR A 265 -15.59 12.57 35.52
N THR A 266 -14.61 11.67 35.69
CA THR A 266 -13.47 11.91 36.57
C THR A 266 -12.40 12.75 35.88
N GLU A 267 -11.60 13.49 36.65
CA GLU A 267 -10.51 14.34 36.14
C GLU A 267 -9.46 13.55 35.35
N SER A 268 -9.29 12.25 35.66
CA SER A 268 -8.45 11.32 34.90
C SER A 268 -9.00 10.95 33.52
N GLN A 269 -10.32 11.03 33.31
CA GLN A 269 -10.98 10.74 32.02
C GLN A 269 -11.05 11.98 31.12
N LEU A 270 -11.06 13.17 31.73
CA LEU A 270 -11.19 14.44 31.04
C LEU A 270 -10.43 15.53 31.79
N ALA A 271 -9.16 15.73 31.43
CA ALA A 271 -8.31 16.74 32.06
C ALA A 271 -8.89 18.16 31.90
N ASN A 272 -9.48 18.49 30.75
CA ASN A 272 -10.03 19.81 30.45
C ASN A 272 -11.48 20.00 30.93
N LYS A 273 -11.92 19.24 31.94
CA LYS A 273 -13.30 19.23 32.43
C LYS A 273 -13.76 20.65 32.80
N MET A 274 -12.96 21.40 33.57
CA MET A 274 -13.32 22.75 34.01
C MET A 274 -13.44 23.74 32.85
N THR A 275 -12.57 23.64 31.84
CA THR A 275 -12.68 24.46 30.62
C THR A 275 -13.99 24.22 29.88
N PHE A 276 -14.45 22.97 29.81
CA PHE A 276 -15.76 22.65 29.23
C PHE A 276 -16.92 23.19 30.07
N LYS A 277 -16.80 23.17 31.41
CA LYS A 277 -17.82 23.76 32.28
C LYS A 277 -17.94 25.27 32.10
N ALA A 278 -16.80 25.97 32.06
CA ALA A 278 -16.73 27.41 31.83
C ALA A 278 -17.43 27.79 30.51
N ASN A 279 -17.02 27.18 29.40
CA ASN A 279 -17.64 27.40 28.09
C ASN A 279 -19.16 27.16 28.13
N LEU A 280 -19.59 26.09 28.79
CA LEU A 280 -21.01 25.75 28.89
C LEU A 280 -21.81 26.77 29.72
N HIS A 281 -21.24 27.32 30.79
CA HIS A 281 -21.84 28.42 31.55
C HIS A 281 -21.89 29.72 30.75
N SER A 282 -20.84 30.00 29.96
CA SER A 282 -20.79 31.14 29.04
C SER A 282 -21.90 31.06 27.99
N ILE A 283 -22.06 29.89 27.36
CA ILE A 283 -23.13 29.60 26.41
C ILE A 283 -24.51 29.76 27.05
N GLN A 284 -24.71 29.26 28.27
CA GLN A 284 -25.99 29.42 28.97
C GLN A 284 -26.28 30.89 29.27
N GLY A 285 -25.28 31.65 29.72
CA GLY A 285 -25.39 33.08 29.96
C GLY A 285 -25.82 33.83 28.69
N ASN A 286 -25.16 33.57 27.57
CA ASN A 286 -25.50 34.15 26.27
C ASN A 286 -26.93 33.78 25.84
N ALA A 287 -27.31 32.50 25.97
CA ALA A 287 -28.66 32.07 25.63
C ALA A 287 -29.74 32.75 26.51
N TYR A 288 -29.48 32.99 27.80
CA TYR A 288 -30.38 33.75 28.67
C TYR A 288 -30.45 35.24 28.32
N LEU A 289 -29.33 35.85 27.88
CA LEU A 289 -29.33 37.23 27.38
C LEU A 289 -30.23 37.39 26.15
N GLU A 290 -30.14 36.46 25.19
CA GLU A 290 -30.98 36.47 23.99
C GLU A 290 -32.46 36.19 24.30
N MET A 291 -32.78 35.58 25.44
CA MET A 291 -34.15 35.40 25.94
C MET A 291 -34.60 36.49 26.93
N GLU A 292 -33.84 37.57 27.06
CA GLU A 292 -34.13 38.72 27.95
C GLU A 292 -34.18 38.39 29.45
N ASP A 293 -33.67 37.22 29.86
CA ASP A 293 -33.57 36.81 31.26
C ASP A 293 -32.22 37.23 31.86
N HIS A 294 -32.12 38.52 32.18
CA HIS A 294 -30.89 39.12 32.69
C HIS A 294 -30.48 38.59 34.07
N GLU A 295 -31.42 38.15 34.90
CA GLU A 295 -31.12 37.64 36.24
C GLU A 295 -30.39 36.30 36.17
N ASN A 296 -30.89 35.38 35.33
CA ASN A 296 -30.24 34.08 35.15
C ASN A 296 -28.98 34.18 34.30
N ALA A 297 -28.93 35.09 33.32
CA ALA A 297 -27.69 35.37 32.58
C ALA A 297 -26.55 35.79 33.51
N ALA A 298 -26.79 36.76 34.41
CA ALA A 298 -25.80 37.24 35.36
C ALA A 298 -25.28 36.11 36.29
N LYS A 299 -26.19 35.24 36.75
CA LYS A 299 -25.81 34.08 37.58
C LYS A 299 -24.90 33.10 36.84
N GLN A 300 -25.13 32.86 35.55
CA GLN A 300 -24.31 31.93 34.77
C GLN A 300 -22.95 32.53 34.40
N HIS A 301 -22.89 33.81 34.03
CA HIS A 301 -21.62 34.49 33.80
C HIS A 301 -20.75 34.61 35.05
N LEU A 302 -21.36 34.79 36.23
CA LEU A 302 -20.61 34.79 37.49
C LEU A 302 -20.01 33.42 37.80
N LYS A 303 -20.70 32.32 37.45
CA LYS A 303 -20.16 30.96 37.58
C LYS A 303 -19.04 30.69 36.59
N ASP A 304 -19.18 31.16 35.36
CA ASP A 304 -18.12 31.10 34.33
C ASP A 304 -16.84 31.82 34.83
N LEU A 305 -16.99 33.05 35.35
CA LEU A 305 -15.88 33.81 35.93
C LEU A 305 -15.21 33.08 37.10
N CYS A 306 -16.01 32.53 38.03
CA CYS A 306 -15.50 31.77 39.17
C CYS A 306 -14.65 30.56 38.73
N ILE A 307 -15.13 29.80 37.73
CA ILE A 307 -14.39 28.65 37.19
C ILE A 307 -13.15 29.11 36.43
N GLY A 308 -13.22 30.24 35.72
CA GLY A 308 -12.09 30.83 35.02
C GLY A 308 -10.97 31.32 35.94
N GLU A 309 -11.30 31.74 37.17
CA GLU A 309 -10.33 32.13 38.20
C GLU A 309 -9.67 30.91 38.89
N GLU A 310 -10.30 29.74 38.85
CA GLU A 310 -9.80 28.47 39.42
C GLU A 310 -8.94 27.63 38.45
N LEU A 311 -8.93 27.99 37.17
CA LEU A 311 -8.19 27.31 36.07
C LEU A 311 -6.75 27.84 35.93
#